data_AF-A0A382WHT5-F1
#
_entry.id   AF-A0A382WHT5-F1
#
_cell.length_a   1.000
_cell.length_b   1.000
_cell.length_c   1.000
_cell.angle_alpha   90.00
_cell.angle_beta   90.00
_cell.angle_gamma   90.00
#
_symmetry.space_group_name_H-M   'P 1'
#
loop_
_entity.id
_entity.type
_entity.pdbx_description
1 polymer ?
#
loop_
_entity_poly.entity_id
_entity_poly.type
_entity_poly.pdbx_seq_one_letter_code
_entity_poly.pdbx_strand_id
1 'polypeptide(L)'
;MRDETPLKKIQRLENHLRKNTTLDLIVLPELFLSGYGSHKKIKEFAETRDGEYAIKISSLAKKYATAILYGYPEIEKANLFNSAQLFNSKGQSLINHRKKLLPPTAKESTIFNRGNNDSIINFKGIKIAVVIC
;
A
#
# COMPACT_ATOMS: atom_id res chain seq x y z
N MET A 1 -3.42 0.46 -20.19
CA MET A 1 -3.46 0.25 -18.73
C MET A 1 -2.81 1.41 -17.93
N ARG A 2 -2.82 2.67 -18.43
CA ARG A 2 -1.99 3.77 -17.88
C ARG A 2 -2.75 4.93 -17.20
N ASP A 3 -4.08 4.94 -17.14
CA ASP A 3 -4.89 6.03 -16.54
C ASP A 3 -6.04 5.54 -15.66
N GLU A 4 -5.81 4.49 -14.89
CA GLU A 4 -6.81 4.02 -13.93
C GLU A 4 -6.70 4.78 -12.61
N THR A 5 -7.82 5.34 -12.14
CA THR A 5 -7.89 6.07 -10.86
C THR A 5 -7.76 5.10 -9.67
N PRO A 6 -7.32 5.58 -8.50
CA PRO A 6 -7.26 4.75 -7.29
C PRO A 6 -8.58 4.03 -6.99
N LEU A 7 -9.73 4.70 -7.14
CA LEU A 7 -11.05 4.12 -6.92
C LEU A 7 -11.36 2.95 -7.86
N LYS A 8 -11.02 3.05 -9.15
CA LYS A 8 -11.20 1.95 -10.10
C LYS A 8 -10.32 0.74 -9.74
N LYS A 9 -9.09 0.99 -9.30
CA LYS A 9 -8.20 -0.08 -8.81
C LYS A 9 -8.75 -0.75 -7.55
N ILE A 10 -9.27 0.02 -6.59
CA ILE A 10 -9.93 -0.50 -5.38
C ILE A 10 -11.18 -1.31 -5.75
N GLN A 11 -11.96 -0.86 -6.75
CA GLN A 11 -13.11 -1.63 -7.24
C GLN A 11 -12.68 -2.97 -7.87
N ARG A 12 -11.56 -2.98 -8.62
CA ARG A 12 -11.00 -4.22 -9.16
C ARG A 12 -10.53 -5.15 -8.04
N LEU A 13 -9.86 -4.62 -7.02
CA LEU A 13 -9.49 -5.36 -5.82
C LEU A 13 -10.72 -6.01 -5.18
N GLU A 14 -11.80 -5.25 -4.98
CA GLU A 14 -13.04 -5.79 -4.42
C GLU A 14 -13.60 -6.92 -5.28
N ASN A 15 -13.57 -6.81 -6.60
CA ASN A 15 -14.01 -7.88 -7.50
C ASN A 15 -13.17 -9.15 -7.35
N HIS A 16 -11.86 -9.03 -7.10
CA HIS A 16 -11.02 -10.19 -6.78
C HIS A 16 -11.36 -10.80 -5.41
N LEU A 17 -11.58 -9.97 -4.38
CA LEU A 17 -11.99 -10.43 -3.06
C LEU A 17 -13.35 -11.15 -3.08
N ARG A 18 -14.31 -10.65 -3.86
CA ARG A 18 -15.63 -11.30 -4.03
C ARG A 18 -15.55 -12.70 -4.63
N LYS A 19 -14.61 -12.91 -5.56
CA LYS A 19 -14.45 -14.20 -6.25
C LYS A 19 -13.65 -15.22 -5.44
N ASN A 20 -12.90 -14.78 -4.43
CA ASN A 20 -11.98 -15.60 -3.66
C ASN A 20 -12.29 -15.45 -2.16
N THR A 21 -13.18 -16.31 -1.65
CA THR A 21 -13.75 -16.18 -0.30
C THR A 21 -12.88 -16.78 0.81
N THR A 22 -11.78 -17.46 0.47
CA THR A 22 -10.92 -18.19 1.42
C THR A 22 -9.49 -17.62 1.45
N LEU A 23 -9.35 -16.29 1.42
CA LEU A 23 -8.05 -15.62 1.44
C LEU A 23 -7.67 -15.13 2.84
N ASP A 24 -6.48 -15.51 3.30
CA ASP A 24 -5.91 -14.99 4.54
C ASP A 24 -5.26 -13.62 4.36
N LEU A 25 -4.57 -13.44 3.23
CA LEU A 25 -3.80 -12.26 2.87
C LEU A 25 -3.82 -12.07 1.35
N ILE A 26 -4.03 -10.84 0.91
CA ILE A 26 -3.79 -10.40 -0.47
C ILE A 26 -2.70 -9.33 -0.47
N VAL A 27 -1.73 -9.49 -1.38
CA VAL A 27 -0.61 -8.56 -1.57
C VAL A 27 -0.75 -7.86 -2.91
N LEU A 28 -0.74 -6.54 -2.90
CA LEU A 28 -0.89 -5.71 -4.09
C LEU A 28 0.45 -5.11 -4.52
N PRO A 29 0.59 -4.72 -5.80
CA PRO A 29 1.82 -4.15 -6.32
C PRO A 29 2.28 -2.88 -5.57
N GLU A 30 3.57 -2.60 -5.68
CA GLU A 30 4.15 -1.32 -5.27
C GLU A 30 3.46 -0.15 -5.97
N LEU A 31 3.27 0.94 -5.21
CA LEU A 31 2.53 2.13 -5.65
C LEU A 31 1.19 1.77 -6.32
N PHE A 32 0.49 0.74 -5.84
CA PHE A 32 -0.81 0.32 -6.36
C PHE A 32 -1.76 1.49 -6.58
N LEU A 33 -1.89 2.44 -5.64
CA LEU A 33 -2.82 3.58 -5.80
C LEU A 33 -2.46 4.48 -6.98
N SER A 34 -1.23 5.01 -7.04
CA SER A 34 -0.83 5.99 -8.06
C SER A 34 -0.34 5.37 -9.37
N GLY A 35 0.17 4.14 -9.31
CA GLY A 35 0.97 3.53 -10.35
C GLY A 35 2.36 4.15 -10.47
N TYR A 36 3.20 3.51 -11.27
CA TYR A 36 4.55 3.98 -11.56
C TYR A 36 4.60 5.05 -12.67
N GLY A 37 5.59 5.94 -12.59
CA GLY A 37 6.05 6.73 -13.74
C GLY A 37 5.50 8.16 -13.89
N SER A 38 4.54 8.60 -13.06
CA SER A 38 4.06 9.99 -13.08
C SER A 38 4.18 10.66 -11.72
N HIS A 39 5.10 11.63 -11.62
CA HIS A 39 5.29 12.45 -10.42
C HIS A 39 4.01 13.22 -10.06
N LYS A 40 3.27 13.66 -11.09
CA LYS A 40 1.99 14.34 -10.91
C LYS A 40 0.98 13.43 -10.21
N LYS A 41 0.82 12.19 -10.69
CA LYS A 41 -0.09 11.21 -10.07
C LYS A 41 0.34 10.77 -8.67
N ILE A 42 1.65 10.64 -8.45
CA ILE A 42 2.19 10.36 -7.12
C ILE A 42 1.75 11.45 -6.13
N LYS A 43 1.91 12.73 -6.49
CA LYS A 43 1.46 13.86 -5.66
C LYS A 43 -0.06 13.95 -5.53
N GLU A 44 -0.78 13.75 -6.63
CA GLU A 44 -2.24 13.82 -6.69
C GLU A 44 -2.92 12.76 -5.82
N PHE A 45 -2.34 11.56 -5.75
CA PHE A 45 -2.90 10.43 -5.00
C PHE A 45 -2.14 10.13 -3.72
N ALA A 46 -1.24 11.02 -3.29
CA ALA A 46 -0.57 10.89 -2.01
C ALA A 46 -1.56 11.11 -0.87
N GLU A 47 -1.50 10.25 0.13
CA GLU A 47 -2.34 10.34 1.33
C GLU A 47 -1.54 10.04 2.59
N THR A 48 -2.05 10.44 3.74
CA THR A 48 -1.54 9.97 5.02
C THR A 48 -1.90 8.48 5.20
N ARG A 49 -1.21 7.79 6.11
CA ARG A 49 -1.45 6.37 6.45
C ARG A 49 -2.88 6.03 6.93
N ASP A 50 -3.68 7.05 7.20
CA ASP A 50 -5.05 7.03 7.68
C ASP A 50 -6.00 7.85 6.78
N GLY A 51 -5.57 8.11 5.54
CA GLY A 51 -6.32 8.84 4.53
C GLY A 51 -7.54 8.11 3.95
N GLU A 52 -8.14 8.73 2.95
CA GLU A 52 -9.41 8.27 2.36
C GLU A 52 -9.30 6.85 1.75
N TYR A 53 -8.21 6.54 1.04
CA TYR A 53 -8.06 5.22 0.43
C TYR A 53 -7.64 4.20 1.48
N ALA A 54 -6.84 4.57 2.48
CA ALA A 54 -6.54 3.73 3.63
C ALA A 54 -7.83 3.25 4.36
N ILE A 55 -8.80 4.16 4.56
CA ILE A 55 -10.11 3.83 5.13
C ILE A 55 -10.89 2.83 4.24
N LYS A 56 -10.86 3.03 2.90
CA LYS A 56 -11.52 2.09 1.97
C LYS A 56 -10.85 0.71 1.98
N ILE A 57 -9.52 0.64 1.99
CA ILE A 57 -8.78 -0.62 2.07
C ILE A 57 -9.07 -1.33 3.40
N SER A 58 -9.02 -0.61 4.53
CA SER A 58 -9.41 -1.13 5.85
C SER A 58 -10.83 -1.71 5.84
N SER A 59 -11.77 -0.99 5.24
CA SER A 59 -13.18 -1.42 5.12
C SER A 59 -13.31 -2.69 4.29
N LEU A 60 -12.57 -2.81 3.19
CA LEU A 60 -12.54 -4.05 2.39
C LEU A 60 -11.92 -5.21 3.17
N ALA A 61 -10.81 -4.97 3.88
CA ALA A 61 -10.16 -6.01 4.69
C ALA A 61 -11.12 -6.58 5.74
N LYS A 62 -11.88 -5.70 6.40
CA LYS A 62 -12.94 -6.09 7.35
C LYS A 62 -14.10 -6.81 6.68
N LYS A 63 -14.61 -6.27 5.57
CA LYS A 63 -15.78 -6.83 4.85
C LYS A 63 -15.54 -8.24 4.34
N TYR A 64 -14.33 -8.53 3.86
CA TYR A 64 -13.96 -9.82 3.28
C TYR A 64 -13.15 -10.70 4.23
N ALA A 65 -13.01 -10.30 5.50
CA ALA A 65 -12.22 -11.01 6.52
C ALA A 65 -10.80 -11.40 6.04
N THR A 66 -10.20 -10.59 5.16
CA THR A 66 -8.94 -10.86 4.46
C THR A 66 -7.94 -9.77 4.81
N ALA A 67 -6.71 -10.11 5.16
CA ALA A 67 -5.67 -9.09 5.33
C ALA A 67 -5.24 -8.51 3.97
N ILE A 68 -4.97 -7.20 3.91
CA ILE A 68 -4.62 -6.52 2.66
C ILE A 68 -3.33 -5.73 2.85
N LEU A 69 -2.29 -6.09 2.09
CA LEU A 69 -1.07 -5.32 1.94
C LEU A 69 -1.14 -4.55 0.62
N TYR A 70 -1.07 -3.22 0.65
CA TYR A 70 -1.11 -2.40 -0.56
C TYR A 70 -0.02 -1.34 -0.58
N GLY A 71 0.53 -1.09 -1.77
CA GLY A 71 1.47 -0.02 -2.02
C GLY A 71 0.77 1.31 -2.32
N TYR A 72 1.29 2.40 -1.78
CA TYR A 72 0.76 3.73 -2.01
C TYR A 72 1.83 4.82 -1.81
N PRO A 73 1.66 5.99 -2.45
CA PRO A 73 2.44 7.16 -2.10
C PRO A 73 1.92 7.72 -0.77
N GLU A 74 2.75 7.66 0.26
CA GLU A 74 2.43 8.25 1.57
C GLU A 74 2.93 9.70 1.62
N ILE A 75 2.16 10.59 2.23
CA ILE A 75 2.62 11.94 2.59
C ILE A 75 2.57 12.13 4.11
N GLU A 76 3.70 12.54 4.69
CA GLU A 76 3.80 12.90 6.12
C GLU A 76 4.72 14.12 6.28
N LYS A 77 4.23 15.18 6.94
CA LYS A 77 5.00 16.41 7.22
C LYS A 77 5.71 16.95 5.96
N ALA A 78 4.98 17.00 4.84
CA ALA A 78 5.45 17.41 3.52
C ALA A 78 6.49 16.49 2.82
N ASN A 79 6.87 15.36 3.44
CA ASN A 79 7.72 14.35 2.82
C ASN A 79 6.87 13.29 2.14
N LEU A 80 7.29 12.85 0.96
CA LEU A 80 6.67 11.75 0.23
C LEU A 80 7.44 10.46 0.50
N PHE A 81 6.73 9.36 0.66
CA PHE A 81 7.33 8.04 0.81
C PHE A 81 6.67 7.04 -0.13
N ASN A 82 7.46 6.09 -0.61
CA ASN A 82 6.93 4.89 -1.25
C ASN A 82 6.65 3.88 -0.15
N SER A 83 5.36 3.69 0.13
CA SER A 83 4.93 2.98 1.33
C SER A 83 4.07 1.78 1.00
N ALA A 84 4.10 0.80 1.90
CA ALA A 84 3.20 -0.35 1.87
C ALA A 84 2.57 -0.53 3.25
N GLN A 85 1.24 -0.56 3.31
CA GLN A 85 0.50 -0.70 4.56
C GLN A 85 -0.30 -1.99 4.57
N LEU A 86 -0.20 -2.72 5.68
CA LEU A 86 -0.94 -3.94 5.93
C LEU A 86 -2.11 -3.68 6.88
N PHE A 87 -3.32 -3.98 6.42
CA PHE A 87 -4.50 -4.08 7.27
C PHE A 87 -4.82 -5.55 7.56
N ASN A 88 -5.17 -5.88 8.79
CA ASN A 88 -5.67 -7.22 9.15
C ASN A 88 -7.14 -7.41 8.76
N SER A 89 -7.65 -8.64 8.93
CA SER A 89 -9.05 -8.99 8.66
C SER A 89 -10.09 -8.26 9.53
N LYS A 90 -9.66 -7.49 10.54
CA LYS A 90 -10.52 -6.62 11.36
C LYS A 90 -10.46 -5.15 10.90
N GLY A 91 -9.68 -4.85 9.85
CA GLY A 91 -9.45 -3.50 9.35
C GLY A 91 -8.40 -2.70 10.14
N GLN A 92 -7.64 -3.33 11.04
CA GLN A 92 -6.63 -2.64 11.84
C GLN A 92 -5.30 -2.59 11.08
N SER A 93 -4.65 -1.43 11.04
CA SER A 93 -3.31 -1.27 10.48
C SER A 93 -2.30 -2.00 11.36
N LEU A 94 -1.66 -3.05 10.83
CA LEU A 94 -0.63 -3.81 11.53
C LEU A 94 0.75 -3.22 11.32
N ILE A 95 1.03 -2.74 10.10
CA ILE A 95 2.30 -2.15 9.75
C ILE A 95 2.17 -1.17 8.58
N ASN A 96 3.00 -0.12 8.59
CA ASN A 96 3.23 0.78 7.46
C ASN A 96 4.74 0.87 7.21
N HIS A 97 5.19 0.22 6.14
CA HIS A 97 6.59 0.18 5.73
C HIS A 97 6.88 1.29 4.72
N ARG A 98 7.95 2.05 4.93
CA ARG A 98 8.49 3.02 3.97
C ARG A 98 9.74 2.46 3.32
N LYS A 99 9.84 2.46 1.99
CA LYS A 99 10.98 1.94 1.22
C LYS A 99 12.29 2.53 1.72
N LYS A 100 13.22 1.69 2.16
CA LYS A 100 14.52 2.10 2.74
C LYS A 100 15.57 2.38 1.67
N LEU A 101 15.61 1.54 0.64
CA LEU A 101 16.57 1.61 -0.44
C LEU A 101 15.91 2.24 -1.67
N LEU A 102 16.30 3.48 -1.96
CA LEU A 102 15.92 4.15 -3.19
C LEU A 102 17.07 3.94 -4.19
N PRO A 103 16.84 3.22 -5.31
CA PRO A 103 17.89 2.94 -6.28
C PRO A 103 18.49 4.25 -6.82
N PRO A 104 19.82 4.44 -6.81
CA PRO A 104 20.45 5.66 -7.31
C PRO A 104 20.21 5.88 -8.81
N THR A 105 19.98 4.79 -9.55
CA THR A 105 19.73 4.76 -11.00
C THR A 105 18.30 5.17 -11.38
N ALA A 106 17.38 5.23 -10.41
CA ALA A 106 16.00 5.61 -10.63
C ALA A 106 15.75 7.05 -10.17
N LYS A 107 14.86 7.77 -10.87
CA LYS A 107 14.36 9.09 -10.44
C LYS A 107 13.54 9.04 -9.14
N GLU A 108 13.39 7.88 -8.51
CA GLU A 108 12.65 7.73 -7.25
C GLU A 108 13.27 8.54 -6.10
N SER A 109 14.60 8.65 -6.06
CA SER A 109 15.33 9.41 -5.04
C SER A 109 15.08 10.93 -5.12
N THR A 110 14.56 11.44 -6.24
CA THR A 110 14.16 12.85 -6.38
C THR A 110 12.70 13.09 -5.96
N ILE A 111 11.94 12.03 -5.68
CA ILE A 111 10.51 12.10 -5.35
C ILE A 111 10.27 11.71 -3.89
N PHE A 112 10.87 10.60 -3.49
CA PHE A 112 10.59 9.93 -2.23
C PHE A 112 11.75 10.09 -1.26
N ASN A 113 11.40 10.22 0.00
CA ASN A 113 12.31 10.14 1.13
C ASN A 113 12.50 8.66 1.52
N ARG A 114 13.65 8.37 2.14
CA ARG A 114 13.95 7.02 2.65
C ARG A 114 13.16 6.74 3.92
N GLY A 115 12.62 5.52 4.01
CA GLY A 115 12.17 4.95 5.27
C GLY A 115 13.35 4.61 6.19
N ASN A 116 13.07 4.54 7.49
CA ASN A 116 14.08 4.26 8.53
C ASN A 116 13.79 3.00 9.36
N ASN A 117 12.60 2.39 9.22
CA ASN A 117 12.15 1.28 10.06
C ASN A 117 12.20 -0.06 9.33
N ASP A 118 12.59 -1.11 10.05
CA ASP A 118 12.35 -2.48 9.62
C ASP A 118 10.89 -2.85 9.86
N SER A 119 10.34 -3.68 8.99
CA SER A 119 8.91 -3.98 8.99
C SER A 119 8.64 -5.47 9.07
N ILE A 120 8.93 -6.01 10.24
CA ILE A 120 8.78 -7.43 10.57
C ILE A 120 7.62 -7.60 11.56
N ILE A 121 6.68 -8.49 11.26
CA ILE A 121 5.54 -8.80 12.12
C ILE A 121 5.29 -10.30 12.21
N ASN A 122 4.55 -10.74 13.23
CA ASN A 122 3.99 -12.09 13.27
C ASN A 122 2.55 -12.06 12.73
N PHE A 123 2.31 -12.77 11.62
CA PHE A 123 1.01 -12.90 10.98
C PHE A 123 0.59 -14.37 10.98
N LYS A 124 -0.46 -14.70 11.74
CA LYS A 124 -0.98 -16.07 11.88
C LYS A 124 0.09 -17.11 12.27
N GLY A 125 1.02 -16.74 13.15
CA GLY A 125 2.11 -17.62 13.59
C GLY A 125 3.33 -17.63 12.67
N ILE A 126 3.28 -16.93 11.53
CA ILE A 126 4.38 -16.81 10.58
C ILE A 126 5.02 -15.44 10.71
N LYS A 127 6.34 -15.40 10.90
CA LYS A 127 7.10 -14.15 10.87
C LYS A 127 7.27 -13.70 9.41
N ILE A 128 6.78 -12.50 9.10
CA ILE A 128 6.85 -11.92 7.75
C ILE A 128 7.55 -10.55 7.80
N ALA A 129 8.25 -10.21 6.72
CA ALA A 129 8.86 -8.91 6.51
C ALA A 129 8.30 -8.26 5.25
N VAL A 130 8.07 -6.94 5.30
CA VAL A 130 7.73 -6.14 4.12
C VAL A 130 8.98 -5.46 3.61
N VAL A 131 9.29 -5.72 2.34
CA VAL A 131 10.34 -5.04 1.57
C VAL A 131 9.72 -4.53 0.28
N ILE A 132 10.21 -3.39 -0.22
CA ILE A 132 9.73 -2.78 -1.46
C ILE A 132 10.94 -2.66 -2.39
N CYS A 133 10.91 -3.44 -3.49
CA CYS A 133 11.85 -3.50 -4.63
C CYS A 133 13.34 -3.34 -4.26
#